data_AF-A0A0G1QUL7-F1
#
_entry.id   AF-A0A0G1QUL7-F1
#
_cell.length_a   1.000
_cell.length_b   1.000
_cell.length_c   1.000
_cell.angle_alpha   90.00
_cell.angle_beta   90.00
_cell.angle_gamma   90.00
#
_symmetry.space_group_name_H-M   'P 1'
#
loop_
_entity.id
_entity.type
_entity.pdbx_description
1 polymer ?
#
loop_
_entity_poly.entity_id
_entity_poly.type
_entity_poly.pdbx_seq_one_letter_code
_entity_poly.pdbx_strand_id
1 'polypeptide(L)'
;MDKTQTKTTKAAASAPAQVRGQAPAKAVHLKKQEEVSEEVSLVEGEGKVNILKPGVLMKAAALAVINLIVVAGVVFLMGKIQTKAQAVKRLRSIQVGVVRGDAFSALKTDVEEAEAKTKQIIEYYPGSQGLIDFVGEIDKLKAEGLVTGFSFANEEPIKDRTGSLGLPVLIEIKGNWSQIDSALSRVMGLPYLLRPIRVDAQPQEEEPGLIQFKFGGFLYVDKNFSQN
;
A
#
# COMPACT_ATOMS: atom_id res chain seq x y z
N MET A 1 64.48 -17.31 -0.51
CA MET A 1 63.39 -18.09 0.10
C MET A 1 62.19 -17.91 -0.82
N ASP A 2 62.03 -18.64 -1.93
CA ASP A 2 61.64 -20.07 -2.05
C ASP A 2 60.33 -20.33 -1.27
N LYS A 3 59.14 -20.65 -1.83
CA LYS A 3 58.76 -21.47 -2.99
C LYS A 3 57.40 -21.07 -3.63
N THR A 4 57.32 -21.29 -4.95
CA THR A 4 56.26 -21.85 -5.83
C THR A 4 54.95 -22.37 -5.17
N GLN A 5 53.75 -22.43 -5.76
CA GLN A 5 53.28 -22.53 -7.16
C GLN A 5 51.74 -22.39 -7.23
N THR A 6 51.27 -21.96 -8.41
CA THR A 6 49.94 -22.04 -9.07
C THR A 6 48.99 -23.21 -8.76
N LYS A 7 47.66 -22.95 -8.77
CA LYS A 7 46.69 -23.63 -9.67
C LYS A 7 45.29 -22.99 -9.71
N THR A 8 44.87 -22.67 -10.94
CA THR A 8 43.52 -22.48 -11.50
C THR A 8 42.44 -23.44 -10.98
N THR A 9 41.19 -23.00 -10.77
CA THR A 9 40.02 -23.40 -11.61
C THR A 9 38.69 -22.71 -11.25
N LYS A 10 38.04 -22.20 -12.31
CA LYS A 10 36.63 -22.35 -12.71
C LYS A 10 35.49 -21.66 -11.91
N ALA A 11 34.80 -20.82 -12.67
CA ALA A 11 33.43 -20.31 -12.55
C ALA A 11 32.40 -21.20 -11.84
N ALA A 12 31.44 -20.57 -11.17
CA ALA A 12 30.04 -20.59 -11.59
C ALA A 12 29.16 -19.74 -10.66
N ALA A 13 28.39 -18.85 -11.27
CA ALA A 13 27.18 -18.28 -10.69
C ALA A 13 26.17 -19.41 -10.39
N SER A 14 25.62 -19.41 -9.19
CA SER A 14 24.56 -20.34 -8.78
C SER A 14 23.21 -19.62 -8.81
N ALA A 15 22.44 -19.93 -9.85
CA ALA A 15 21.00 -19.71 -9.93
C ALA A 15 20.26 -20.61 -8.92
N PRO A 16 19.11 -20.18 -8.35
CA PRO A 16 18.25 -21.07 -7.59
C PRO A 16 17.44 -21.98 -8.52
N ALA A 17 17.59 -23.29 -8.29
CA ALA A 17 16.99 -24.38 -9.04
C ALA A 17 15.52 -24.63 -8.64
N GLN A 18 14.72 -24.95 -9.66
CA GLN A 18 13.42 -25.63 -9.53
C GLN A 18 13.62 -27.03 -8.95
N VAL A 19 12.75 -27.44 -8.00
CA VAL A 19 12.67 -28.84 -7.56
C VAL A 19 11.28 -29.40 -7.84
N ARG A 20 11.32 -30.39 -8.72
CA ARG A 20 10.29 -31.34 -9.13
C ARG A 20 10.08 -32.37 -8.00
N GLY A 21 8.83 -32.57 -7.60
CA GLY A 21 8.29 -33.90 -7.30
C GLY A 21 8.50 -34.52 -5.90
N GLN A 22 7.36 -34.93 -5.35
CA GLN A 22 7.09 -36.09 -4.50
C GLN A 22 7.31 -36.02 -2.99
N ALA A 23 6.21 -36.32 -2.29
CA ALA A 23 6.07 -36.52 -0.85
C ALA A 23 6.76 -37.83 -0.39
N PRO A 24 6.90 -38.05 0.95
CA PRO A 24 5.80 -38.76 1.60
C PRO A 24 5.49 -38.26 3.03
N ALA A 25 4.19 -38.12 3.33
CA ALA A 25 3.71 -37.95 4.69
C ALA A 25 3.51 -39.32 5.36
N LYS A 26 4.09 -39.46 6.55
CA LYS A 26 3.98 -40.62 7.44
C LYS A 26 2.59 -40.67 8.10
N ALA A 27 1.93 -41.81 7.90
CA ALA A 27 1.00 -42.55 8.74
C ALA A 27 0.25 -41.84 9.89
N VAL A 28 -1.09 -41.89 9.83
CA VAL A 28 -1.91 -42.26 10.98
C VAL A 28 -2.89 -43.36 10.54
N HIS A 29 -2.87 -44.45 11.28
CA HIS A 29 -3.72 -45.63 11.15
C HIS A 29 -5.22 -45.28 11.18
N LEU A 30 -5.97 -45.71 10.16
CA LEU A 30 -7.38 -46.07 10.32
C LEU A 30 -7.59 -47.53 9.89
N LYS A 31 -8.32 -48.23 10.75
CA LYS A 31 -8.63 -49.66 10.69
C LYS A 31 -9.34 -50.02 9.38
N LYS A 32 -8.84 -51.12 8.80
CA LYS A 32 -9.47 -52.12 7.95
C LYS A 32 -11.01 -52.06 7.91
N GLN A 33 -11.56 -51.84 6.72
CA GLN A 33 -12.91 -52.27 6.38
C GLN A 33 -12.80 -53.13 5.11
N GLU A 34 -13.08 -54.41 5.28
CA GLU A 34 -13.10 -55.44 4.24
C GLU A 34 -14.15 -55.09 3.19
N GLU A 35 -13.69 -55.06 1.95
CA GLU A 35 -14.51 -55.10 0.75
C GLU A 35 -15.01 -56.54 0.60
N VAL A 36 -16.33 -56.74 0.65
CA VAL A 36 -16.96 -57.98 0.16
C VAL A 36 -17.99 -57.54 -0.87
N SER A 37 -17.64 -57.79 -2.12
CA SER A 37 -18.57 -57.87 -3.24
C SER A 37 -19.59 -58.96 -2.92
N GLU A 38 -20.87 -58.62 -2.94
CA GLU A 38 -21.92 -59.64 -3.00
C GLU A 38 -22.54 -59.62 -4.39
N GLU A 39 -22.36 -60.76 -5.02
CA GLU A 39 -22.80 -61.19 -6.34
C GLU A 39 -24.32 -61.06 -6.47
N VAL A 40 -24.78 -60.35 -7.52
CA VAL A 40 -26.19 -60.31 -7.90
C VAL A 40 -26.57 -61.68 -8.46
N SER A 41 -27.14 -62.53 -7.62
CA SER A 41 -27.88 -63.70 -8.08
C SER A 41 -29.38 -63.38 -8.12
N LEU A 42 -29.92 -63.39 -9.34
CA LEU A 42 -31.35 -63.44 -9.59
C LEU A 42 -31.87 -64.79 -9.11
N VAL A 43 -32.56 -64.80 -7.96
CA VAL A 43 -33.40 -65.93 -7.57
C VAL A 43 -34.85 -65.49 -7.70
N GLU A 44 -35.43 -65.82 -8.84
CA GLU A 44 -36.87 -65.97 -9.00
C GLU A 44 -37.29 -67.12 -8.07
N GLY A 45 -38.01 -66.78 -7.00
CA GLY A 45 -38.33 -67.70 -5.92
C GLY A 45 -39.68 -67.35 -5.31
N GLU A 46 -40.62 -68.26 -5.55
CA GLU A 46 -42.04 -68.19 -5.26
C GLU A 46 -42.38 -67.78 -3.82
N GLY A 47 -43.54 -67.12 -3.68
CA GLY A 47 -44.03 -66.57 -2.44
C GLY A 47 -44.16 -67.57 -1.29
N LYS A 48 -43.61 -67.18 -0.14
CA LYS A 48 -44.13 -67.55 1.18
C LYS A 48 -44.17 -66.29 2.05
N VAL A 49 -45.36 -65.74 2.21
CA VAL A 49 -45.63 -64.69 3.19
C VAL A 49 -45.56 -65.34 4.57
N ASN A 50 -44.41 -65.28 5.22
CA ASN A 50 -44.31 -65.63 6.63
C ASN A 50 -45.09 -64.57 7.41
N ILE A 51 -46.29 -64.94 7.88
CA ILE A 51 -47.14 -64.10 8.71
C ILE A 51 -46.35 -63.81 9.98
N LEU A 52 -45.77 -62.60 10.06
CA LEU A 52 -45.07 -62.14 11.26
C LEU A 52 -46.04 -62.19 12.44
N LYS A 53 -45.57 -62.76 13.57
CA LYS A 53 -46.33 -62.82 14.82
C LYS A 53 -46.91 -61.43 15.15
N PRO A 54 -48.16 -61.30 15.61
CA PRO A 54 -48.85 -60.01 15.78
C PRO A 54 -48.10 -59.02 16.68
N GLY A 55 -47.31 -59.52 17.64
CA GLY A 55 -46.44 -58.69 18.49
C GLY A 55 -45.25 -58.03 17.79
N VAL A 56 -44.79 -58.55 16.65
CA VAL A 56 -43.69 -57.97 15.85
C VAL A 56 -44.24 -56.92 14.87
N LEU A 57 -45.43 -57.14 14.32
CA LEU A 57 -46.13 -56.18 13.47
C LEU A 57 -46.48 -54.88 14.22
N MET A 58 -46.94 -54.97 15.47
CA MET A 58 -47.21 -53.80 16.31
C MET A 58 -45.94 -53.00 16.63
N LYS A 59 -44.81 -53.68 16.90
CA LYS A 59 -43.52 -53.01 17.13
C LYS A 59 -43.01 -52.33 15.86
N ALA A 60 -43.14 -52.99 14.69
CA ALA A 60 -42.77 -52.42 13.41
C ALA A 60 -43.64 -51.20 13.05
N ALA A 61 -44.95 -51.26 13.30
CA ALA A 61 -45.87 -50.14 13.09
C ALA A 61 -45.54 -48.95 14.00
N ALA A 62 -45.26 -49.18 15.29
CA ALA A 62 -44.85 -48.14 16.22
C ALA A 62 -43.52 -47.48 15.78
N LEU A 63 -42.56 -48.28 15.33
CA LEU A 63 -41.27 -47.77 14.85
C LEU A 63 -41.42 -46.92 13.57
N ALA A 64 -42.32 -47.32 12.67
CA ALA A 64 -42.64 -46.56 11.46
C ALA A 64 -43.27 -45.19 11.79
N VAL A 65 -44.19 -45.14 12.76
CA VAL A 65 -44.83 -43.89 13.19
C VAL A 65 -43.82 -42.94 13.82
N ILE A 66 -42.96 -43.44 14.70
CA ILE A 66 -41.90 -42.63 15.34
C ILE A 66 -40.96 -42.07 14.27
N ASN A 67 -40.54 -42.89 13.31
CA ASN A 67 -39.66 -42.44 12.24
C ASN A 67 -40.33 -41.36 11.37
N LEU A 68 -41.62 -41.50 11.09
CA LEU A 68 -42.39 -40.49 10.34
C LEU A 68 -42.47 -39.15 11.07
N ILE A 69 -42.63 -39.16 12.41
CA ILE A 69 -42.61 -37.94 13.23
C ILE A 69 -41.22 -37.28 13.20
N VAL A 70 -40.15 -38.07 13.26
CA VAL A 70 -38.77 -37.55 13.18
C VAL A 70 -38.52 -36.91 11.82
N VAL A 71 -38.90 -37.56 10.72
CA VAL A 71 -38.76 -37.00 9.37
C VAL A 71 -39.57 -35.71 9.21
N ALA A 72 -40.82 -35.68 9.70
CA ALA A 72 -41.64 -34.48 9.69
C ALA A 72 -41.00 -33.33 10.50
N GLY A 73 -40.41 -33.64 11.66
CA GLY A 73 -39.67 -32.69 12.48
C GLY A 73 -38.44 -32.10 11.76
N VAL A 74 -37.66 -32.94 11.07
CA VAL A 74 -36.49 -32.50 10.29
C VAL A 74 -36.91 -31.58 9.15
N VAL A 75 -37.96 -31.94 8.40
CA VAL A 75 -38.51 -31.10 7.32
C VAL A 75 -38.99 -29.75 7.85
N PHE A 76 -39.66 -29.74 9.01
CA PHE A 76 -40.11 -28.51 9.66
C PHE A 76 -38.95 -27.61 10.10
N LEU A 77 -37.90 -28.18 10.71
CA LEU A 77 -36.70 -27.42 11.10
C LEU A 77 -35.98 -26.81 9.90
N MET A 78 -35.88 -27.55 8.79
CA MET A 78 -35.25 -27.07 7.55
C MET A 78 -35.93 -25.82 7.00
N GLY A 79 -37.27 -25.76 7.04
CA GLY A 79 -38.02 -24.56 6.63
C GLY A 79 -37.75 -23.33 7.50
N LYS A 80 -37.60 -23.51 8.82
CA LYS A 80 -37.30 -22.40 9.74
C LYS A 80 -35.85 -21.92 9.71
N ILE A 81 -34.90 -22.80 9.36
CA ILE A 81 -33.49 -22.43 9.24
C ILE A 81 -33.27 -21.57 7.99
N GLN A 82 -33.86 -21.94 6.85
CA GLN A 82 -33.70 -21.18 5.61
C GLN A 82 -34.24 -19.74 5.73
N THR A 83 -35.37 -19.55 6.39
CA THR A 83 -35.98 -18.22 6.59
C THR A 83 -35.13 -17.32 7.50
N LYS A 84 -34.55 -17.86 8.58
CA LYS A 84 -33.64 -17.11 9.45
C LYS A 84 -32.29 -16.80 8.79
N ALA A 85 -31.76 -17.73 7.98
CA ALA A 85 -30.53 -17.50 7.23
C ALA A 85 -30.66 -16.36 6.20
N GLN A 86 -31.81 -16.24 5.53
CA GLN A 86 -32.06 -15.14 4.60
C GLN A 86 -32.16 -13.78 5.31
N ALA A 87 -32.75 -13.72 6.50
CA ALA A 87 -32.82 -12.50 7.30
C ALA A 87 -31.41 -12.01 7.71
N VAL A 88 -30.54 -12.92 8.15
CA VAL A 88 -29.15 -12.59 8.49
C VAL A 88 -28.35 -12.13 7.27
N LYS A 89 -28.57 -12.74 6.10
CA LYS A 89 -27.92 -12.35 4.84
C LYS A 89 -28.32 -10.92 4.42
N ARG A 90 -29.61 -10.56 4.56
CA ARG A 90 -30.12 -9.21 4.26
C ARG A 90 -29.59 -8.13 5.21
N LEU A 91 -29.55 -8.41 6.51
CA LEU A 91 -29.01 -7.47 7.51
C LEU A 91 -27.53 -7.22 7.28
N ARG A 92 -26.76 -8.27 6.96
CA ARG A 92 -25.33 -8.15 6.63
C ARG A 92 -25.11 -7.34 5.36
N SER A 93 -25.94 -7.51 4.32
CA SER A 93 -25.80 -6.71 3.09
C SER A 93 -26.12 -5.23 3.29
N ILE A 94 -27.11 -4.90 4.13
CA ILE A 94 -27.48 -3.50 4.44
C ILE A 94 -26.38 -2.85 5.27
N GLN A 95 -25.91 -3.52 6.32
CA GLN A 95 -24.87 -2.97 7.19
C GLN A 95 -23.53 -2.79 6.47
N VAL A 96 -23.15 -3.73 5.59
CA VAL A 96 -21.95 -3.59 4.76
C VAL A 96 -22.11 -2.49 3.70
N GLY A 97 -23.31 -2.28 3.16
CA GLY A 97 -23.58 -1.20 2.22
C GLY A 97 -23.51 0.19 2.86
N VAL A 98 -24.07 0.35 4.07
CA VAL A 98 -24.08 1.62 4.81
C VAL A 98 -22.67 1.98 5.30
N VAL A 99 -21.95 1.05 5.95
CA VAL A 99 -20.58 1.30 6.45
C VAL A 99 -19.62 1.61 5.31
N ARG A 100 -19.78 0.96 4.15
CA ARG A 100 -18.95 1.21 2.96
C ARG A 100 -19.34 2.52 2.27
N GLY A 101 -20.61 2.90 2.28
CA GLY A 101 -21.09 4.19 1.78
C GLY A 101 -20.60 5.36 2.63
N ASP A 102 -20.69 5.25 3.96
CA ASP A 102 -20.26 6.29 4.89
C ASP A 102 -18.72 6.43 4.88
N ALA A 103 -17.98 5.32 4.89
CA ALA A 103 -16.53 5.35 4.78
C ALA A 103 -16.04 5.87 3.42
N PHE A 104 -16.72 5.51 2.33
CA PHE A 104 -16.39 6.03 0.99
C PHE A 104 -16.73 7.51 0.86
N SER A 105 -17.83 7.98 1.47
CA SER A 105 -18.18 9.40 1.50
C SER A 105 -17.18 10.21 2.32
N ALA A 106 -16.75 9.72 3.48
CA ALA A 106 -15.73 10.37 4.29
C ALA A 106 -14.39 10.46 3.55
N LEU A 107 -13.93 9.35 2.96
CA LEU A 107 -12.71 9.33 2.15
C LEU A 107 -12.80 10.26 0.95
N LYS A 108 -13.97 10.37 0.31
CA LYS A 108 -14.18 11.28 -0.81
C LYS A 108 -14.10 12.74 -0.36
N THR A 109 -14.72 13.10 0.76
CA THR A 109 -14.61 14.44 1.33
C THR A 109 -13.16 14.79 1.68
N ASP A 110 -12.44 13.86 2.30
CA ASP A 110 -11.03 14.07 2.66
C ASP A 110 -10.14 14.27 1.41
N VAL A 111 -10.40 13.51 0.35
CA VAL A 111 -9.70 13.65 -0.94
C VAL A 111 -10.05 14.98 -1.62
N GLU A 112 -11.33 15.38 -1.65
CA GLU A 112 -11.76 16.65 -2.23
C GLU A 112 -11.16 17.85 -1.47
N GLU A 113 -11.09 17.78 -0.13
CA GLU A 113 -10.46 18.81 0.69
C GLU A 113 -8.94 18.87 0.44
N ALA A 114 -8.28 17.71 0.31
CA ALA A 114 -6.87 17.62 -0.04
C ALA A 114 -6.59 18.15 -1.45
N GLU A 115 -7.47 17.88 -2.42
CA GLU A 115 -7.38 18.42 -3.77
C GLU A 115 -7.55 19.94 -3.79
N ALA A 116 -8.50 20.48 -3.02
CA ALA A 116 -8.70 21.92 -2.91
C ALA A 116 -7.46 22.63 -2.32
N LYS A 117 -6.88 22.07 -1.25
CA LYS A 117 -5.63 22.57 -0.66
C LYS A 117 -4.46 22.46 -1.64
N THR A 118 -4.40 21.36 -2.40
CA THR A 118 -3.35 21.15 -3.42
C THR A 118 -3.45 22.19 -4.53
N LYS A 119 -4.67 22.51 -5.00
CA LYS A 119 -4.88 23.57 -6.00
C LYS A 119 -4.42 24.94 -5.50
N GLN A 120 -4.72 25.27 -4.24
CA GLN A 120 -4.23 26.51 -3.62
C GLN A 120 -2.70 26.54 -3.55
N ILE A 121 -2.03 25.42 -3.25
CA ILE A 121 -0.56 25.35 -3.21
C ILE A 121 0.06 25.52 -4.60
N ILE A 122 -0.54 24.91 -5.62
CA ILE A 122 -0.07 25.00 -7.02
C ILE A 122 -0.16 26.44 -7.54
N GLU A 123 -1.12 27.25 -7.07
CA GLU A 123 -1.21 28.66 -7.43
C GLU A 123 0.02 29.48 -7.01
N TYR A 124 0.75 29.05 -5.98
CA TYR A 124 2.02 29.66 -5.56
C TYR A 124 3.24 29.16 -6.34
N TYR A 125 3.05 28.29 -7.35
CA TYR A 125 4.17 27.81 -8.14
C TYR A 125 4.47 28.83 -9.24
N PRO A 126 5.66 29.46 -9.23
CA PRO A 126 6.02 30.42 -10.25
C PRO A 126 6.06 29.77 -11.64
N GLY A 127 5.40 30.43 -12.59
CA GLY A 127 5.68 30.27 -14.02
C GLY A 127 6.91 31.09 -14.45
N SER A 128 7.10 31.30 -15.74
CA SER A 128 8.26 32.05 -16.28
C SER A 128 8.35 33.47 -15.73
N GLN A 129 7.24 34.20 -15.64
CA GLN A 129 7.23 35.55 -15.05
C GLN A 129 7.52 35.54 -13.55
N GLY A 130 6.93 34.61 -12.79
CA GLY A 130 7.18 34.47 -11.36
C GLY A 130 8.62 34.10 -11.04
N LEU A 131 9.33 33.40 -11.93
CA LEU A 131 10.76 33.14 -11.78
C LEU A 131 11.58 34.42 -11.93
N ILE A 132 11.24 35.26 -12.91
CA ILE A 132 11.89 36.56 -13.11
C ILE A 132 11.68 37.44 -11.86
N ASP A 133 10.46 37.45 -11.33
CA ASP A 133 10.12 38.20 -10.12
C ASP A 133 10.88 37.67 -8.90
N PHE A 134 11.00 36.34 -8.76
CA PHE A 134 11.82 35.72 -7.72
C PHE A 134 13.29 36.15 -7.80
N VAL A 135 13.90 36.08 -8.99
CA VAL A 135 15.28 36.54 -9.19
C VAL A 135 15.41 38.02 -8.86
N GLY A 136 14.43 38.84 -9.26
CA GLY A 136 14.38 40.26 -8.92
C GLY A 136 14.33 40.52 -7.41
N GLU A 137 13.56 39.75 -6.64
CA GLU A 137 13.55 39.85 -5.17
C GLU A 137 14.89 39.42 -4.55
N ILE A 138 15.53 38.37 -5.06
CA ILE A 138 16.87 37.96 -4.60
C ILE A 138 17.92 39.03 -4.95
N ASP A 139 17.84 39.65 -6.11
CA ASP A 139 18.74 40.73 -6.51
C ASP A 139 18.58 41.98 -5.64
N LYS A 140 17.38 42.28 -5.15
CA LYS A 140 17.18 43.32 -4.12
C LYS A 140 17.91 42.96 -2.82
N LEU A 141 17.77 41.72 -2.35
CA LEU A 141 18.50 41.25 -1.15
C LEU A 141 20.02 41.30 -1.34
N LYS A 142 20.50 41.08 -2.57
CA LYS A 142 21.90 41.25 -2.94
C LYS A 142 22.33 42.72 -2.91
N ALA A 143 21.51 43.63 -3.44
CA ALA A 143 21.77 45.07 -3.40
C ALA A 143 21.80 45.64 -1.97
N GLU A 144 21.02 45.05 -1.07
CA GLU A 144 21.03 45.37 0.37
C GLU A 144 22.25 44.78 1.12
N GLY A 145 23.09 43.98 0.45
CA GLY A 145 24.26 43.35 1.03
C GLY A 145 23.95 42.14 1.93
N LEU A 146 22.71 41.63 1.91
CA LEU A 146 22.30 40.46 2.69
C LEU A 146 22.66 39.15 1.99
N VAL A 147 22.72 39.16 0.66
CA VAL A 147 23.10 38.00 -0.17
C VAL A 147 24.34 38.38 -0.97
N THR A 148 25.34 37.50 -1.01
CA THR A 148 26.56 37.72 -1.80
C THR A 148 26.48 37.10 -3.18
N GLY A 149 25.80 35.96 -3.30
CA GLY A 149 25.71 35.20 -4.55
C GLY A 149 24.38 34.49 -4.70
N PHE A 150 23.93 34.38 -5.95
CA PHE A 150 22.78 33.58 -6.34
C PHE A 150 23.07 32.90 -7.67
N SER A 151 22.73 31.61 -7.77
CA SER A 151 22.82 30.85 -9.02
C SER A 151 21.79 29.73 -9.06
N PHE A 152 21.38 29.37 -10.27
CA PHE A 152 20.69 28.11 -10.51
C PHE A 152 21.73 27.03 -10.71
N ALA A 153 21.56 25.87 -10.06
CA ALA A 153 22.50 24.76 -10.25
C ALA A 153 22.32 24.10 -11.62
N ASN A 154 21.09 24.15 -12.16
CA ASN A 154 20.72 23.64 -13.47
C ASN A 154 19.88 24.69 -14.22
N GLU A 155 19.96 24.69 -15.55
CA GLU A 155 19.14 25.57 -16.41
C GLU A 155 17.70 25.04 -16.57
N GLU A 156 17.51 23.73 -16.49
CA GLU A 156 16.21 23.08 -16.66
C GLU A 156 15.62 22.62 -15.32
N PRO A 157 14.28 22.71 -15.13
CA PRO A 157 13.62 22.14 -13.96
C PRO A 157 13.78 20.62 -13.92
N ILE A 158 14.09 20.11 -12.74
CA ILE A 158 14.19 18.67 -12.50
C ILE A 158 12.99 18.20 -11.68
N LYS A 159 12.65 16.91 -11.81
CA LYS A 159 11.60 16.29 -10.99
C LYS A 159 12.17 15.85 -9.66
N ASP A 160 11.43 16.11 -8.59
CA ASP A 160 11.74 15.56 -7.28
C ASP A 160 11.18 14.13 -7.11
N ARG A 161 11.41 13.51 -5.94
CA ARG A 161 10.93 12.15 -5.63
C ARG A 161 9.41 12.01 -5.67
N THR A 162 8.67 13.11 -5.53
CA THR A 162 7.20 13.14 -5.58
C THR A 162 6.66 13.42 -6.98
N GLY A 163 7.55 13.67 -7.96
CA GLY A 163 7.20 13.98 -9.34
C GLY A 163 6.91 15.46 -9.59
N SER A 164 7.10 16.34 -8.59
CA SER A 164 6.95 17.78 -8.73
C SER A 164 8.18 18.39 -9.41
N LEU A 165 7.97 19.39 -10.27
CA LEU A 165 9.04 20.08 -10.98
C LEU A 165 9.60 21.23 -10.13
N GLY A 166 10.91 21.43 -10.20
CA GLY A 166 11.56 22.56 -9.54
C GLY A 166 12.98 22.81 -10.02
N LEU A 167 13.46 24.01 -9.75
CA LEU A 167 14.79 24.49 -10.08
C LEU A 167 15.66 24.48 -8.81
N PRO A 168 16.78 23.73 -8.81
CA PRO A 168 17.74 23.83 -7.72
C PRO A 168 18.45 25.18 -7.76
N VAL A 169 18.48 25.86 -6.63
CA VAL A 169 19.11 27.17 -6.45
C VAL A 169 20.19 27.10 -5.39
N LEU A 170 21.21 27.93 -5.54
CA LEU A 170 22.26 28.15 -4.55
C LEU A 170 22.29 29.63 -4.19
N ILE A 171 22.09 29.93 -2.92
CA ILE A 171 22.17 31.27 -2.34
C ILE A 171 23.38 31.29 -1.41
N GLU A 172 24.27 32.27 -1.63
CA GLU A 172 25.44 32.49 -0.79
C GLU A 172 25.24 33.75 0.03
N ILE A 173 25.52 33.66 1.33
CA ILE A 173 25.42 34.75 2.29
C ILE A 173 26.76 34.83 3.02
N LYS A 174 27.29 36.04 3.19
CA LYS A 174 28.48 36.32 3.98
C LYS A 174 28.10 37.26 5.12
N GLY A 175 28.40 36.89 6.35
CA GLY A 175 28.09 37.73 7.50
C GLY A 175 28.32 37.04 8.83
N ASN A 176 27.93 37.72 9.90
CA ASN A 176 27.77 37.08 11.20
C ASN A 176 26.44 36.28 11.26
N TRP A 177 26.26 35.46 12.30
CA TRP A 177 25.03 34.65 12.46
C TRP A 177 23.74 35.48 12.47
N SER A 178 23.76 36.70 13.02
CA SER A 178 22.58 37.57 13.04
C SER A 178 22.20 38.07 11.65
N GLN A 179 23.19 38.41 10.81
CA GLN A 179 22.97 38.80 9.42
C GLN A 179 22.48 37.62 8.58
N ILE A 180 23.06 36.43 8.79
CA ILE A 180 22.64 35.19 8.11
C ILE A 180 21.19 34.85 8.44
N ASP A 181 20.81 34.90 9.72
CA ASP A 181 19.44 34.63 10.16
C ASP A 181 18.43 35.63 9.57
N SER A 182 18.79 36.92 9.54
CA SER A 182 17.97 37.95 8.92
C SER A 182 17.80 37.74 7.41
N ALA A 183 18.89 37.44 6.71
CA ALA A 183 18.87 37.16 5.28
C ALA A 183 18.03 35.91 4.96
N LEU A 184 18.25 34.82 5.69
CA LEU A 184 17.51 33.57 5.51
C LEU A 184 16.01 33.76 5.81
N SER A 185 15.67 34.50 6.85
CA SER A 185 14.28 34.81 7.19
C SER A 185 13.57 35.56 6.06
N ARG A 186 14.27 36.48 5.37
CA ARG A 186 13.70 37.19 4.21
C ARG A 186 13.56 36.29 2.99
N VAL A 187 14.58 35.48 2.69
CA VAL A 187 14.52 34.51 1.59
C VAL A 187 13.38 33.51 1.79
N MET A 188 13.24 32.97 3.01
CA MET A 188 12.18 32.02 3.36
C MET A 188 10.80 32.67 3.49
N GLY A 189 10.74 33.99 3.67
CA GLY A 189 9.51 34.77 3.73
C GLY A 189 8.96 35.18 2.36
N LEU A 190 9.68 34.91 1.26
CA LEU A 190 9.18 35.18 -0.08
C LEU A 190 7.96 34.30 -0.39
N PRO A 191 7.01 34.77 -1.24
CA PRO A 191 5.80 34.03 -1.58
C PRO A 191 6.04 32.90 -2.59
N TYR A 192 7.12 32.14 -2.41
CA TYR A 192 7.52 31.04 -3.28
C TYR A 192 7.81 29.79 -2.46
N LEU A 193 7.46 28.63 -3.01
CA LEU A 193 7.72 27.37 -2.34
C LEU A 193 9.20 26.97 -2.54
N LEU A 194 10.02 27.25 -1.53
CA LEU A 194 11.44 26.91 -1.49
C LEU A 194 11.70 25.83 -0.44
N ARG A 195 12.17 24.66 -0.88
CA ARG A 195 12.57 23.56 0.02
C ARG A 195 14.08 23.55 0.22
N PRO A 196 14.60 23.59 1.46
CA PRO A 196 16.02 23.40 1.71
C PRO A 196 16.50 22.00 1.27
N ILE A 197 17.61 21.93 0.55
CA ILE A 197 18.27 20.69 0.13
C ILE A 197 19.55 20.46 0.93
N ARG A 198 20.40 21.50 0.98
CA ARG A 198 21.70 21.44 1.62
C ARG A 198 22.02 22.79 2.23
N VAL A 199 22.62 22.76 3.41
CA VAL A 199 23.11 23.95 4.09
C VAL A 199 24.54 23.69 4.48
N ASP A 200 25.43 24.61 4.14
CA ASP A 200 26.84 24.58 4.50
C ASP A 200 27.21 25.90 5.14
N ALA A 201 27.96 25.86 6.23
CA ALA A 201 28.36 27.04 6.99
C ALA A 201 29.81 26.86 7.39
N GLN A 202 30.68 27.71 6.87
CA GLN A 202 32.11 27.65 7.11
C GLN A 202 32.63 29.01 7.54
N PRO A 203 33.60 29.07 8.47
CA PRO A 203 34.31 30.31 8.75
C PRO A 203 34.96 30.83 7.47
N GLN A 204 34.91 32.13 7.24
CA GLN A 204 35.59 32.71 6.10
C GLN A 204 37.09 32.74 6.35
N GLU A 205 37.86 32.09 5.48
CA GLU A 205 39.32 31.98 5.60
C GLU A 205 40.02 33.36 5.53
N GLU A 206 39.44 34.29 4.77
CA GLU A 206 40.02 35.62 4.50
C GLU A 206 39.68 36.66 5.58
N GLU A 207 38.55 36.50 6.29
CA GLU A 207 38.04 37.51 7.24
C GLU A 207 37.60 36.86 8.56
N PRO A 208 38.44 36.92 9.61
CA PRO A 208 38.13 36.29 10.89
C PRO A 208 36.90 36.93 11.54
N GLY A 209 35.92 36.11 11.90
CA GLY A 209 34.65 36.52 12.50
C GLY A 209 33.46 36.55 11.54
N LEU A 210 33.70 36.36 10.24
CA LEU A 210 32.63 36.17 9.24
C LEU A 210 32.45 34.70 8.89
N ILE A 211 31.22 34.37 8.51
CA ILE A 211 30.79 33.04 8.12
C ILE A 211 30.33 33.12 6.67
N GLN A 212 30.86 32.22 5.85
CA GLN A 212 30.33 31.94 4.53
C GLN A 212 29.25 30.87 4.68
N PHE A 213 28.01 31.28 4.40
CA PHE A 213 26.84 30.43 4.48
C PHE A 213 26.31 30.15 3.09
N LYS A 214 26.22 28.87 2.72
CA LYS A 214 25.70 28.39 1.43
C LYS A 214 24.40 27.65 1.67
N PHE A 215 23.33 28.20 1.11
CA PHE A 215 21.99 27.64 1.16
C PHE A 215 21.62 27.07 -0.21
N GLY A 216 21.56 25.75 -0.32
CA GLY A 216 21.01 25.04 -1.45
C GLY A 216 19.50 24.83 -1.27
N GLY A 217 18.70 25.42 -2.15
CA GLY A 217 17.24 25.32 -2.15
C GLY A 217 16.69 24.62 -3.40
N PHE A 218 15.45 24.15 -3.31
CA PHE A 218 14.66 23.63 -4.42
C PHE A 218 13.42 24.51 -4.60
N LEU A 219 13.40 25.32 -5.64
CA LEU A 219 12.28 26.19 -5.96
C LEU A 219 11.28 25.42 -6.82
N TYR A 220 10.09 25.14 -6.32
CA TYR A 220 9.06 24.46 -7.13
C TYR A 220 8.53 25.39 -8.21
N VAL A 221 8.26 24.85 -9.39
CA VAL A 221 7.75 25.60 -10.55
C VAL A 221 6.52 24.91 -11.14
N ASP A 222 5.75 25.63 -11.95
CA ASP A 222 4.59 25.08 -12.64
C ASP A 222 4.95 23.86 -13.51
N LYS A 223 4.01 22.92 -13.66
CA LYS A 223 4.23 21.70 -14.44
C LYS A 223 4.50 21.96 -15.93
N ASN A 224 4.03 23.10 -16.44
CA ASN A 224 4.19 23.53 -17.83
C ASN A 224 5.45 24.37 -18.04
N PHE A 225 6.27 24.58 -17.01
CA PHE A 225 7.48 25.40 -17.11
C PHE A 225 8.45 24.88 -18.19
N SER A 226 8.60 23.56 -18.33
CA SER A 226 9.49 22.96 -19.34
C SER A 226 8.91 22.93 -20.77
N GLN A 227 7.68 23.42 -20.98
CA GLN A 227 7.00 23.39 -22.29
C GLN A 227 6.96 24.76 -22.99
N ASN A 228 7.39 25.82 -22.29
CA ASN A 228 7.54 27.18 -22.82
C ASN A 228 9.01 27.50 -23.06
#